data_AF-A0A1G4YY14-F1
#
_entry.id   AF-A0A1G4YY14-F1
#
_cell.length_a   1.000
_cell.length_b   1.000
_cell.length_c   1.000
_cell.angle_alpha   90.00
_cell.angle_beta   90.00
_cell.angle_gamma   90.00
#
_symmetry.space_group_name_H-M   'P 1'
#
loop_
_entity.id
_entity.type
_entity.pdbx_description
1 polymer ?
#
loop_
_entity_poly.entity_id
_entity_poly.type
_entity_poly.pdbx_seq_one_letter_code
_entity_poly.pdbx_strand_id
1 'polypeptide(L)' 'MDSAKKKKWLGIAKRYSGMTPTEQHRTQLQMRDWFSLTPEQRELVREKYKTIKKLPPEKRHEIKRKWREYEQTPEDHKGK' A
#
# COMPACT_ATOMS: atom_id res chain seq x y z
N MET A 1 -21.23 4.36 3.55
CA MET A 1 -20.33 3.19 3.61
C MET A 1 -20.07 2.69 2.20
N ASP A 2 -18.83 2.76 1.75
CA ASP A 2 -18.49 2.72 0.32
C ASP A 2 -18.36 1.26 -0.18
N SER A 3 -19.45 0.71 -0.72
CA SER A 3 -19.59 -0.70 -1.12
C SER A 3 -18.52 -1.18 -2.12
N ALA A 4 -17.99 -0.28 -2.95
CA ALA A 4 -16.89 -0.57 -3.85
C ALA A 4 -15.56 -0.82 -3.11
N LYS A 5 -15.35 -0.15 -1.96
CA LYS A 5 -14.16 -0.33 -1.11
C LYS A 5 -14.19 -1.71 -0.45
N LYS A 6 -15.35 -2.16 0.04
CA LYS A 6 -15.55 -3.51 0.60
C LYS A 6 -15.27 -4.60 -0.44
N LYS A 7 -15.70 -4.40 -1.69
CA LYS A 7 -15.50 -5.37 -2.80
C LYS A 7 -14.02 -5.59 -3.14
N LYS A 8 -13.19 -4.54 -3.09
CA LYS A 8 -11.74 -4.66 -3.32
C LYS A 8 -11.05 -5.49 -2.24
N TRP A 9 -11.40 -5.26 -0.97
CA TRP A 9 -10.86 -6.03 0.15
C TRP A 9 -11.30 -7.50 0.13
N LEU A 10 -12.55 -7.76 -0.26
CA LEU A 10 -13.02 -9.13 -0.49
C LEU A 10 -12.21 -9.84 -1.59
N GLY A 11 -11.78 -9.12 -2.63
CA GLY A 11 -10.90 -9.66 -3.67
C GLY A 11 -9.47 -9.98 -3.19
N ILE A 12 -8.96 -9.26 -2.20
CA ILE A 12 -7.67 -9.55 -1.55
C ILE A 12 -7.83 -10.75 -0.62
N ALA A 13 -8.88 -10.76 0.21
CA ALA A 13 -9.18 -11.87 1.12
C ALA A 13 -9.37 -13.20 0.39
N LYS A 14 -9.98 -13.19 -0.82
CA LYS A 14 -10.12 -14.39 -1.66
C LYS A 14 -8.79 -14.97 -2.14
N ARG A 15 -7.73 -14.16 -2.28
CA ARG A 15 -6.40 -14.59 -2.70
C ARG A 15 -5.46 -14.85 -1.54
N TYR A 16 -5.82 -14.37 -0.35
CA TYR A 16 -5.01 -14.44 0.86
C TYR A 16 -4.66 -15.88 1.26
N SER A 17 -5.60 -16.82 1.12
CA SER A 17 -5.36 -18.24 1.43
C SER A 17 -4.33 -18.92 0.52
N GLY A 18 -4.09 -18.38 -0.68
CA GLY A 18 -3.09 -18.89 -1.62
C GLY A 18 -1.74 -18.16 -1.58
N MET A 19 -1.58 -17.18 -0.70
CA MET A 19 -0.34 -16.41 -0.54
C MET A 19 0.65 -17.14 0.37
N THR A 20 1.95 -16.91 0.15
CA THR A 20 3.00 -17.38 1.06
C THR A 20 2.87 -16.72 2.44
N PRO A 21 3.40 -17.33 3.52
CA PRO A 21 3.33 -16.76 4.87
C PRO A 21 3.90 -15.32 4.96
N THR A 22 4.96 -15.03 4.20
CA THR A 22 5.56 -13.69 4.14
C THR A 22 4.63 -12.66 3.48
N GLU A 23 3.98 -13.03 2.39
CA GLU A 23 3.00 -12.18 1.69
C GLU A 23 1.75 -11.94 2.52
N GLN A 24 1.30 -12.97 3.23
CA GLN A 24 0.20 -12.89 4.19
C GLN A 24 0.52 -11.88 5.30
N HIS A 25 1.70 -11.99 5.92
CA HIS A 25 2.14 -11.07 6.96
C HIS A 25 2.21 -9.62 6.45
N ARG A 26 2.80 -9.41 5.27
CA ARG A 26 2.84 -8.08 4.64
C ARG A 26 1.44 -7.51 4.41
N THR A 27 0.51 -8.34 3.93
CA THR A 27 -0.87 -7.94 3.67
C THR A 27 -1.58 -7.56 4.96
N GLN A 28 -1.38 -8.30 6.05
CA GLN A 28 -1.91 -7.97 7.37
C GLN A 28 -1.40 -6.62 7.89
N LEU A 29 -0.09 -6.36 7.75
CA LEU A 29 0.50 -5.07 8.14
C LEU A 29 -0.11 -3.92 7.35
N GLN A 30 -0.19 -4.05 6.03
CA GLN A 30 -0.81 -3.04 5.16
C GLN A 30 -2.30 -2.83 5.47
N MET A 31 -3.03 -3.88 5.84
CA MET A 31 -4.41 -3.78 6.28
C MET A 31 -4.54 -2.96 7.56
N ARG A 32 -3.68 -3.20 8.54
CA ARG A 32 -3.67 -2.44 9.80
C ARG A 32 -3.41 -0.97 9.54
N ASP A 33 -2.37 -0.66 8.77
CA ASP A 33 -1.99 0.71 8.46
C ASP A 33 -3.07 1.43 7.64
N TRP A 34 -3.73 0.71 6.72
CA TRP A 34 -4.85 1.28 5.96
C TRP A 34 -6.08 1.54 6.84
N PHE A 35 -6.34 0.67 7.81
CA PHE A 35 -7.46 0.83 8.74
C PHE A 35 -7.26 2.04 9.65
N SER A 36 -6.02 2.34 10.06
CA SER A 36 -5.69 3.52 10.86
C SER A 36 -5.78 4.85 10.11
N LEU A 37 -5.83 4.86 8.76
CA LEU A 37 -5.99 6.10 7.99
C LEU A 37 -7.41 6.67 8.08
N THR A 38 -7.52 8.00 8.22
CA THR A 38 -8.80 8.72 8.11
C THR A 38 -9.34 8.70 6.67
N PRO A 39 -10.64 8.99 6.46
CA PRO A 39 -11.20 9.12 5.13
C PRO A 39 -10.43 10.11 4.24
N GLU A 40 -10.03 11.29 4.75
CA GLU A 40 -9.27 12.27 3.96
C GLU A 40 -7.87 11.76 3.59
N GLN A 41 -7.18 11.11 4.55
CA GLN A 41 -5.86 10.54 4.30
C GLN A 41 -5.92 9.45 3.22
N ARG A 42 -6.96 8.62 3.22
CA ARG A 42 -7.16 7.60 2.18
C ARG A 42 -7.40 8.21 0.79
N GLU A 43 -8.07 9.34 0.71
CA GLU A 43 -8.26 10.07 -0.56
C GLU A 43 -6.94 10.65 -1.05
N LEU A 44 -6.17 11.29 -0.17
CA LEU A 44 -4.84 11.81 -0.50
C LEU A 44 -3.91 10.71 -1.04
N VAL A 45 -3.87 9.56 -0.37
CA VAL A 45 -3.06 8.41 -0.81
C VAL A 45 -3.50 7.91 -2.18
N ARG A 46 -4.81 7.90 -2.46
CA ARG A 46 -5.33 7.52 -3.79
C ARG A 46 -4.97 8.51 -4.88
N GLU A 47 -5.08 9.80 -4.63
CA GLU A 47 -4.72 10.82 -5.61
C GLU A 47 -3.22 10.75 -5.92
N LYS A 48 -2.37 10.63 -4.89
CA LYS A 48 -0.93 10.37 -5.07
C LYS A 48 -0.69 9.10 -5.91
N TYR A 49 -1.38 8.00 -5.61
CA TYR A 49 -1.25 6.77 -6.39
C TYR A 49 -1.71 6.92 -7.84
N LYS A 50 -2.82 7.62 -8.10
CA LYS A 50 -3.29 7.90 -9.47
C LYS A 50 -2.25 8.69 -10.25
N THR A 51 -1.64 9.71 -9.64
CA THR A 51 -0.58 10.50 -10.25
C THR A 51 0.62 9.63 -10.60
N ILE A 52 1.09 8.80 -9.65
CA ILE A 52 2.20 7.87 -9.88
C ILE A 52 1.86 6.86 -11.00
N LYS A 53 0.63 6.35 -11.02
CA LYS A 53 0.14 5.43 -12.05
C LYS A 53 0.01 6.09 -13.43
N LYS A 54 -0.03 7.42 -13.54
CA LYS A 54 0.03 8.13 -14.82
C LYS A 54 1.45 8.41 -15.29
N LEU A 55 2.46 8.30 -14.42
CA LEU A 55 3.86 8.53 -14.80
C LEU A 55 4.36 7.43 -15.76
N PRO A 56 5.36 7.73 -16.61
CA PRO A 56 6.08 6.74 -17.41
C PRO A 56 6.64 5.60 -16.56
N PRO A 57 6.78 4.38 -17.12
CA PRO A 57 7.28 3.23 -16.39
C PRO A 57 8.66 3.49 -15.78
N GLU A 58 9.57 4.21 -16.46
CA GLU A 58 10.90 4.56 -15.94
C GLU A 58 10.81 5.32 -14.61
N LYS A 59 9.92 6.33 -14.52
CA LYS A 59 9.71 7.10 -13.29
C LYS A 59 9.12 6.24 -12.17
N ARG A 60 8.24 5.29 -12.51
CA ARG A 60 7.71 4.33 -11.51
C ARG A 60 8.80 3.40 -10.98
N HIS A 61 9.73 2.97 -11.84
CA HIS A 61 10.88 2.16 -11.43
C HIS A 61 11.81 2.95 -10.52
N GLU A 62 12.05 4.24 -10.80
CA GLU A 62 12.81 5.13 -9.93
C GLU A 62 12.16 5.27 -8.55
N ILE A 63 10.86 5.55 -8.49
CA ILE A 63 10.11 5.63 -7.22
C ILE A 63 10.21 4.31 -6.45
N LYS A 64 10.09 3.17 -7.13
CA LYS A 64 10.22 1.84 -6.51
C LYS A 64 11.63 1.57 -5.98
N ARG A 65 12.68 2.10 -6.63
CA ARG A 65 14.06 2.01 -6.14
C ARG A 65 14.23 2.85 -4.86
N LYS A 66 13.85 4.12 -4.91
CA LYS A 66 13.88 5.03 -3.74
C LYS A 66 13.09 4.47 -2.56
N TRP A 67 11.95 3.83 -2.82
CA TRP A 67 11.15 3.17 -1.77
C TRP A 67 11.88 1.97 -1.15
N ARG A 68 12.55 1.15 -1.98
CA ARG A 68 13.33 0.01 -1.48
C ARG A 68 14.58 0.45 -0.73
N GLU A 69 15.20 1.56 -1.13
CA GLU A 69 16.30 2.18 -0.38
C GLU A 69 15.79 2.65 0.98
N TYR A 70 14.68 3.39 1.01
CA TYR A 70 14.02 3.81 2.25
C TYR A 70 13.62 2.64 3.17
N GLU A 71 13.13 1.51 2.62
CA GLU A 71 12.82 0.30 3.40
C GLU A 71 14.09 -0.40 3.93
N GLN A 72 15.24 -0.20 3.28
CA GLN A 72 16.52 -0.83 3.63
C GLN A 72 17.35 0.03 4.58
N THR A 73 17.18 1.35 4.59
CA THR A 73 17.80 2.23 5.60
C THR A 73 17.00 2.08 6.90
N PRO A 74 17.52 1.42 7.95
CA PRO A 74 16.80 1.28 9.23
C PRO A 74 16.88 2.56 10.07
N GLU A 75 17.42 3.64 9.52
CA GLU A 75 17.57 4.91 10.21
C GLU A 75 16.24 5.67 10.18
N ASP A 76 15.51 5.47 11.27
CA ASP A 76 14.76 6.54 11.93
C ASP A 76 13.47 7.04 11.27
N HIS A 77 12.56 6.15 10.85
CA HIS A 77 11.14 6.51 10.71
C HIS A 77 10.17 5.36 11.03
N LYS A 78 10.25 4.87 12.27
CA LYS A 78 9.07 4.39 13.03
C LYS A 78 8.65 5.41 14.12
N GLY A 79 9.03 6.67 13.98
CA GLY A 79 8.80 7.72 14.97
C GLY A 79 8.16 8.97 14.40
N LYS A 80 6.83 8.96 14.25
CA LYS A 80 5.88 9.95 14.83
C LYS A 80 4.45 9.64 14.39
#